data_AF-A0A8T5NKA7-F1
#
_entry.id   AF-A0A8T5NKA7-F1
#
_cell.length_a   1.000
_cell.length_b   1.000
_cell.length_c   1.000
_cell.angle_alpha   90.00
_cell.angle_beta   90.00
_cell.angle_gamma   90.00
#
_symmetry.space_group_name_H-M   'P 1'
#
loop_
_entity.id
_entity.type
_entity.pdbx_description
1 polymer ?
#
loop_
_entity_poly.entity_id
_entity_poly.type
_entity_poly.pdbx_seq_one_letter_code
_entity_poly.pdbx_strand_id
1 'polypeptide(L)'
;MGVDIIKKAILVLLFVLLSAVMIGCIAEEKTAANQTTGENITKTYDGKKILYIDSYHEGYEWSDGITKGVESALDGTRIELKIHRMDTKRNDTAEFGKLAALKAKSVIEDFKPDVVIVSDDPAFKYLLMPYYRDASLPFVFCAINWDASIYGAPYNNTAGMIEVSMTPRLIDFLKEYSKGDRVGFMAGNTTTDWKNAEYYKKLFNISFTS
;
A
#
# COMPACT_ATOMS: atom_id res chain seq x y z
N MET A 1 -24.55 -2.85 7.83
CA MET A 1 -23.56 -2.06 8.60
C MET A 1 -22.12 -2.33 8.15
N GLY A 2 -21.68 -3.59 7.96
CA GLY A 2 -20.31 -3.89 7.47
C GLY A 2 -20.01 -3.51 6.01
N VAL A 3 -21.01 -3.51 5.12
CA VAL A 3 -20.84 -3.16 3.70
C VAL A 3 -20.45 -1.69 3.49
N ASP A 4 -20.88 -0.79 4.37
CA ASP A 4 -20.55 0.65 4.28
C ASP A 4 -19.12 0.96 4.70
N ILE A 5 -18.55 0.17 5.60
CA ILE A 5 -17.15 0.32 6.05
C ILE A 5 -16.21 -0.15 4.94
N ILE A 6 -16.54 -1.25 4.26
CA ILE A 6 -15.76 -1.79 3.13
C ILE A 6 -15.81 -0.83 1.93
N LYS A 7 -16.99 -0.28 1.59
CA LYS A 7 -17.12 0.74 0.52
C LYS A 7 -16.28 2.00 0.79
N LYS A 8 -16.03 2.32 2.06
CA LYS A 8 -15.25 3.50 2.46
C LYS A 8 -13.78 3.20 2.66
N ALA A 9 -13.40 1.99 3.05
CA ALA A 9 -12.03 1.52 2.92
C ALA A 9 -11.55 1.57 1.46
N ILE A 10 -12.44 1.25 0.50
CA ILE A 10 -12.20 1.46 -0.94
C ILE A 10 -12.05 2.95 -1.28
N LEU A 11 -12.83 3.83 -0.64
CA LEU A 11 -12.69 5.29 -0.81
C LEU A 11 -11.39 5.84 -0.21
N VAL A 12 -10.93 5.31 0.92
CA VAL A 12 -9.61 5.61 1.51
C VAL A 12 -8.50 5.12 0.57
N LEU A 13 -8.66 3.95 -0.05
CA LEU A 13 -7.78 3.46 -1.11
C LEU A 13 -7.70 4.44 -2.29
N LEU A 14 -8.85 5.00 -2.70
CA LEU A 14 -8.96 6.02 -3.76
C LEU A 14 -8.32 7.37 -3.37
N PHE A 15 -8.25 7.69 -2.08
CA PHE A 15 -7.54 8.89 -1.60
C PHE A 15 -6.03 8.69 -1.48
N VAL A 16 -5.57 7.50 -1.08
CA VAL A 16 -4.14 7.12 -1.15
C VAL A 16 -3.65 7.14 -2.61
N LEU A 17 -4.51 6.79 -3.57
CA LEU A 17 -4.26 6.92 -5.01
C LEU A 17 -3.99 8.36 -5.47
N LEU A 18 -4.63 9.39 -4.88
CA LEU A 18 -4.43 10.78 -5.29
C LEU A 18 -3.21 11.45 -4.63
N SER A 19 -2.89 11.09 -3.40
CA SER A 19 -1.77 11.71 -2.67
C SER A 19 -0.40 11.17 -3.10
N ALA A 20 -0.31 9.91 -3.54
CA ALA A 20 0.93 9.32 -4.07
C ALA A 20 1.30 9.80 -5.48
N VAL A 21 0.36 10.39 -6.23
CA VAL A 21 0.57 10.87 -7.61
C VAL A 21 1.00 12.35 -7.65
N MET A 22 0.85 13.10 -6.55
CA MET A 22 1.00 14.57 -6.54
C MET A 22 2.29 15.09 -5.87
N ILE A 23 3.37 14.29 -5.85
CA ILE A 23 4.73 14.83 -5.64
C ILE A 23 5.42 14.86 -7.01
N GLY A 24 5.08 15.86 -7.82
CA GLY A 24 5.63 15.97 -9.16
C GLY A 24 4.95 16.94 -10.11
N CYS A 25 4.48 18.10 -9.66
CA CYS A 25 4.36 19.33 -10.46
C CYS A 25 3.83 20.47 -9.59
N ILE A 26 4.68 21.45 -9.30
CA ILE A 26 4.22 22.79 -8.92
C ILE A 26 3.96 23.53 -10.23
N ALA A 27 2.70 23.89 -10.45
CA ALA A 27 2.33 25.09 -11.18
C ALA A 27 1.05 25.64 -10.52
N GLU A 28 1.16 26.84 -9.95
CA GLU A 28 0.00 27.61 -9.50
C GLU A 28 -0.87 27.96 -10.71
N GLU A 29 -2.18 27.76 -10.60
CA GLU A 29 -3.13 28.59 -11.33
C GLU A 29 -4.32 28.93 -10.44
N LYS A 30 -4.50 30.23 -10.19
CA LYS A 30 -5.64 30.81 -9.49
C LYS A 30 -6.84 30.85 -10.44
N THR A 31 -7.99 30.34 -10.02
CA THR A 31 -9.27 30.92 -10.47
C THR A 31 -10.36 30.71 -9.42
N ALA A 32 -11.11 31.78 -9.16
CA ALA A 32 -12.13 31.88 -8.13
C ALA A 32 -13.53 31.51 -8.65
N ALA A 33 -14.35 31.02 -7.70
CA ALA A 33 -15.82 31.00 -7.65
C ALA A 33 -16.60 29.99 -8.53
N ASN A 34 -17.29 29.04 -7.88
CA ASN A 34 -18.68 29.26 -7.46
C ASN A 34 -19.10 28.21 -6.40
N GLN A 35 -19.50 28.66 -5.21
CA GLN A 35 -20.00 27.81 -4.14
C GLN A 35 -21.49 27.54 -4.35
N THR A 36 -21.84 26.29 -4.64
CA THR A 36 -23.20 25.78 -4.43
C THR A 36 -23.16 24.95 -3.15
N THR A 37 -23.80 25.47 -2.11
CA THR A 37 -23.96 24.87 -0.79
C THR A 37 -24.74 23.56 -0.88
N GLY A 38 -24.02 22.45 -1.09
CA GLY A 38 -24.44 21.14 -0.62
C GLY A 38 -23.88 20.96 0.78
N GLU A 39 -24.71 20.54 1.74
CA GLU A 39 -24.27 20.20 3.10
C GLU A 39 -23.07 19.23 3.03
N ASN A 40 -21.87 19.73 3.33
CA ASN A 40 -20.73 18.89 3.66
C ASN A 40 -21.02 18.26 5.03
N ILE A 41 -21.83 17.21 5.04
CA ILE A 41 -21.97 16.34 6.20
C ILE A 41 -20.61 15.67 6.37
N THR A 42 -19.71 16.27 7.14
CA THR A 42 -18.51 15.61 7.68
C THR A 42 -18.98 14.41 8.48
N LYS A 43 -19.09 13.28 7.80
CA LYS A 43 -19.56 12.03 8.38
C LYS A 43 -18.46 11.56 9.33
N THR A 44 -18.71 11.70 10.61
CA THR A 44 -17.77 11.29 11.67
C THR A 44 -17.94 9.81 11.98
N TYR A 45 -16.85 9.15 12.38
CA TYR A 45 -16.81 7.71 12.67
C TYR A 45 -16.32 7.48 14.10
N ASP A 46 -16.89 8.23 15.05
CA ASP A 46 -16.55 8.08 16.46
C ASP A 46 -16.58 6.63 16.93
N GLY A 47 -15.59 6.29 17.74
CA GLY A 47 -15.46 4.96 18.33
C GLY A 47 -15.06 3.88 17.32
N LYS A 48 -14.81 4.23 16.05
CA LYS A 48 -14.21 3.31 15.07
C LYS A 48 -12.69 3.31 15.17
N LYS A 49 -12.13 2.13 15.02
CA LYS A 49 -10.70 1.86 15.19
C LYS A 49 -10.10 1.29 13.91
N ILE A 50 -8.99 1.88 13.46
CA ILE A 50 -8.19 1.34 12.36
C ILE A 50 -6.80 1.03 12.88
N LEU A 51 -6.32 -0.18 12.59
CA LEU A 51 -4.91 -0.53 12.80
C LEU A 51 -4.22 -0.55 11.44
N TYR A 52 -3.22 0.30 11.26
CA TYR A 52 -2.30 0.22 10.15
C TYR A 52 -1.06 -0.59 10.56
N ILE A 53 -0.79 -1.65 9.81
CA ILE A 53 0.36 -2.53 9.98
C ILE A 53 1.29 -2.30 8.79
N ASP A 54 2.37 -1.61 9.09
CA ASP A 54 3.42 -1.31 8.15
C ASP A 54 4.49 -2.41 8.21
N SER A 55 4.84 -2.97 7.04
CA SER A 55 5.94 -3.94 6.93
C SER A 55 7.28 -3.37 7.40
N TYR A 56 7.47 -2.05 7.33
CA TYR A 56 8.76 -1.39 7.51
C TYR A 56 8.82 -0.49 8.74
N HIS A 57 10.00 0.08 8.98
CA HIS A 57 10.25 0.99 10.10
C HIS A 57 9.93 2.44 9.73
N GLU A 58 9.73 3.25 10.77
CA GLU A 58 9.60 4.70 10.65
C GLU A 58 10.91 5.32 10.17
N GLY A 59 10.80 6.31 9.27
CA GLY A 59 11.96 6.94 8.65
C GLY A 59 12.39 6.24 7.35
N TYR A 60 11.71 5.17 6.94
CA TYR A 60 11.88 4.63 5.59
C TYR A 60 10.98 5.44 4.64
N GLU A 61 11.58 6.37 3.91
CA GLU A 61 10.89 7.39 3.08
C GLU A 61 9.71 6.85 2.27
N TRP A 62 9.90 5.70 1.61
CA TRP A 62 8.84 5.05 0.83
C TRP A 62 7.60 4.73 1.68
N SER A 63 7.80 4.10 2.84
CA SER A 63 6.69 3.72 3.72
C SER A 63 6.12 4.92 4.50
N ASP A 64 6.95 5.90 4.80
CA ASP A 64 6.49 7.15 5.43
C ASP A 64 5.51 7.89 4.51
N GLY A 65 5.68 7.79 3.18
CA GLY A 65 4.70 8.28 2.21
C GLY A 65 3.33 7.61 2.34
N ILE A 66 3.29 6.28 2.47
CA ILE A 66 2.05 5.51 2.70
C ILE A 66 1.42 5.92 4.04
N THR A 67 2.25 6.05 5.08
CA THR A 67 1.82 6.46 6.42
C THR A 67 1.11 7.81 6.37
N LYS A 68 1.73 8.82 5.75
CA LYS A 68 1.13 10.15 5.56
C LYS A 68 -0.17 10.09 4.75
N GLY A 69 -0.23 9.24 3.73
CA GLY A 69 -1.44 9.03 2.95
C GLY A 69 -2.60 8.49 3.78
N VAL A 70 -2.32 7.51 4.65
CA VAL A 70 -3.30 6.95 5.59
C VAL A 70 -3.75 8.01 6.61
N GLU A 71 -2.81 8.71 7.24
CA GLU A 71 -3.11 9.76 8.21
C GLU A 71 -3.96 10.88 7.59
N SER A 72 -3.57 11.37 6.41
CA SER A 72 -4.29 12.43 5.70
C SER A 72 -5.70 12.00 5.29
N ALA A 73 -5.89 10.76 4.84
CA ALA A 73 -7.21 10.26 4.45
C ALA A 73 -8.16 10.07 5.64
N LEU A 74 -7.61 9.92 6.85
CA LEU A 74 -8.36 9.74 8.09
C LEU A 74 -8.47 11.02 8.92
N ASP A 75 -7.83 12.11 8.52
CA ASP A 75 -7.90 13.39 9.23
C ASP A 75 -9.35 13.91 9.29
N GLY A 76 -9.72 14.48 10.44
CA GLY A 76 -11.07 14.98 10.71
C GLY A 76 -12.17 13.90 10.80
N THR A 77 -11.88 12.63 10.57
CA THR A 77 -12.89 11.54 10.61
C THR A 77 -13.26 11.10 12.03
N ARG A 78 -12.42 11.44 13.02
CA ARG A 78 -12.48 11.00 14.43
C ARG A 78 -12.31 9.48 14.63
N ILE A 79 -11.74 8.80 13.65
CA ILE A 79 -11.29 7.40 13.76
C ILE A 79 -10.06 7.34 14.67
N GLU A 80 -10.03 6.36 15.57
CA GLU A 80 -8.83 6.04 16.33
C GLU A 80 -7.87 5.23 15.45
N LEU A 81 -6.82 5.88 14.95
CA LEU A 81 -5.76 5.24 14.18
C LEU A 81 -4.64 4.78 15.11
N LYS A 82 -4.23 3.52 14.98
CA LYS A 82 -2.99 2.99 15.56
C LYS A 82 -2.08 2.48 14.46
N ILE A 83 -0.79 2.74 14.58
CA ILE A 83 0.22 2.26 13.63
C ILE A 83 1.12 1.24 14.36
N HIS A 84 1.35 0.11 13.71
CA HIS A 84 2.30 -0.91 14.16
C HIS A 84 3.28 -1.22 13.02
N ARG A 85 4.57 -1.30 13.35
CA ARG A 85 5.66 -1.45 12.39
C ARG A 85 6.40 -2.75 12.61
N MET A 86 6.57 -3.53 11.54
CA MET A 86 7.19 -4.85 11.60
C MET A 86 8.71 -4.82 11.46
N ASP A 87 9.28 -3.76 10.88
CA ASP A 87 10.73 -3.58 10.64
C ASP A 87 11.41 -4.72 9.85
N THR A 88 10.71 -5.28 8.87
CA THR A 88 11.25 -6.40 8.06
C THR A 88 12.23 -5.94 6.99
N LYS A 89 12.35 -4.63 6.72
CA LYS A 89 13.34 -4.11 5.76
C LYS A 89 14.76 -4.17 6.31
N ARG A 90 14.94 -3.93 7.61
CA ARG A 90 16.23 -4.05 8.30
C ARG A 90 16.54 -5.49 8.71
N ASN A 91 15.52 -6.35 8.74
CA ASN A 91 15.58 -7.73 9.21
C ASN A 91 14.78 -8.63 8.26
N ASP A 92 15.43 -9.12 7.21
CA ASP A 92 14.78 -9.76 6.06
C ASP A 92 14.61 -11.29 6.18
N THR A 93 15.01 -11.88 7.30
CA THR A 93 14.88 -13.32 7.52
C THR A 93 13.42 -13.73 7.70
N ALA A 94 13.10 -14.94 7.26
CA ALA A 94 11.75 -15.47 7.39
C ALA A 94 11.35 -15.67 8.86
N GLU A 95 12.31 -16.02 9.72
CA GLU A 95 12.15 -16.17 11.16
C GLU A 95 11.76 -14.84 11.81
N PHE A 96 12.47 -13.76 11.46
CA PHE A 96 12.14 -12.43 11.97
C PHE A 96 10.75 -11.99 11.50
N GLY A 97 10.44 -12.15 10.21
CA GLY A 97 9.12 -11.80 9.66
C GLY A 97 7.96 -12.50 10.38
N LYS A 98 8.13 -13.80 10.70
CA LYS A 98 7.14 -14.57 11.49
C LYS A 98 7.00 -14.05 12.92
N LEU A 99 8.12 -13.72 13.59
CA LEU A 99 8.09 -13.16 14.95
C LEU A 99 7.44 -11.77 14.97
N ALA A 100 7.75 -10.92 14.00
CA ALA A 100 7.12 -9.61 13.84
C ALA A 100 5.61 -9.75 13.60
N ALA A 101 5.19 -10.73 12.79
CA ALA A 101 3.77 -11.01 12.57
C ALA A 101 3.06 -11.49 13.84
N LEU A 102 3.69 -12.31 14.69
CA LEU A 102 3.10 -12.69 15.98
C LEU A 102 2.89 -11.47 16.89
N LYS A 103 3.83 -10.52 16.91
CA LYS A 103 3.66 -9.27 17.65
C LYS A 103 2.51 -8.43 17.08
N ALA A 104 2.45 -8.28 15.76
CA ALA A 104 1.38 -7.57 15.08
C ALA A 104 0.00 -8.20 15.34
N LYS A 105 -0.06 -9.54 15.37
CA LYS A 105 -1.25 -10.31 15.74
C LYS A 105 -1.70 -9.98 17.17
N SER A 106 -0.79 -9.96 18.15
CA SER A 106 -1.14 -9.55 19.52
C SER A 106 -1.68 -8.12 19.57
N VAL A 107 -1.12 -7.20 18.78
CA VAL A 107 -1.64 -5.83 18.67
C VAL A 107 -3.07 -5.79 18.13
N ILE A 108 -3.41 -6.62 17.14
CA ILE A 108 -4.80 -6.76 16.64
C ILE A 108 -5.73 -7.25 17.76
N GLU A 109 -5.31 -8.28 18.50
CA GLU A 109 -6.10 -8.91 19.55
C GLU A 109 -6.38 -7.97 20.73
N ASP A 110 -5.39 -7.15 21.10
CA ASP A 110 -5.49 -6.17 22.18
C ASP A 110 -6.29 -4.93 21.75
N PHE A 111 -5.99 -4.40 20.55
CA PHE A 111 -6.58 -3.15 20.07
C PHE A 111 -8.02 -3.32 19.55
N LYS A 112 -8.36 -4.52 19.08
CA LYS A 112 -9.67 -4.89 18.50
C LYS A 112 -10.14 -3.87 17.45
N PRO A 113 -9.38 -3.67 16.35
CA PRO A 113 -9.75 -2.73 15.31
C PRO A 113 -11.03 -3.17 14.58
N ASP A 114 -11.76 -2.22 14.00
CA ASP A 114 -12.86 -2.50 13.07
C ASP A 114 -12.34 -2.86 11.67
N VAL A 115 -11.16 -2.35 11.29
CA VAL A 115 -10.48 -2.62 10.02
C VAL A 115 -8.96 -2.63 10.24
N VAL A 116 -8.26 -3.53 9.54
CA VAL A 116 -6.79 -3.53 9.50
C VAL A 116 -6.29 -3.16 8.10
N ILE A 117 -5.35 -2.23 8.02
CA ILE A 117 -4.61 -1.92 6.79
C ILE A 117 -3.26 -2.62 6.89
N VAL A 118 -2.85 -3.35 5.85
CA VAL A 118 -1.51 -3.96 5.73
C VAL A 118 -0.80 -3.38 4.51
N SER A 119 0.46 -2.95 4.64
CA SER A 119 1.27 -2.50 3.51
C SER A 119 2.40 -3.47 3.20
N ASP A 120 2.61 -3.72 1.91
CA ASP A 120 3.69 -4.53 1.33
C ASP A 120 3.63 -6.04 1.64
N ASP A 121 4.42 -6.79 0.88
CA ASP A 121 4.50 -8.25 0.86
C ASP A 121 4.72 -8.85 2.27
N PRO A 122 5.60 -8.33 3.16
CA PRO A 122 5.84 -8.94 4.46
C PRO A 122 4.62 -8.99 5.38
N ALA A 123 3.88 -7.89 5.54
CA ALA A 123 2.67 -7.86 6.36
C ALA A 123 1.59 -8.79 5.79
N PHE A 124 1.45 -8.85 4.46
CA PHE A 124 0.51 -9.79 3.84
C PHE A 124 0.93 -11.24 4.07
N LYS A 125 2.18 -11.56 3.73
CA LYS A 125 2.75 -12.91 3.73
C LYS A 125 2.85 -13.51 5.13
N TYR A 126 3.34 -12.75 6.11
CA TYR A 126 3.64 -13.29 7.44
C TYR A 126 2.46 -13.15 8.42
N LEU A 127 1.59 -12.15 8.24
CA LEU A 127 0.47 -11.89 9.16
C LEU A 127 -0.89 -12.25 8.56
N LEU A 128 -1.28 -11.59 7.47
CA LEU A 128 -2.64 -11.72 6.94
C LEU A 128 -2.91 -13.13 6.42
N MET A 129 -2.05 -13.64 5.55
CA MET A 129 -2.22 -14.96 4.94
C MET A 129 -2.30 -16.10 5.97
N PRO A 130 -1.43 -16.20 6.98
CA PRO A 130 -1.44 -17.35 7.90
C PRO A 130 -2.51 -17.27 9.00
N TYR A 131 -2.94 -16.07 9.40
CA TYR A 131 -3.76 -15.89 10.61
C TYR A 131 -5.14 -15.27 10.38
N TYR A 132 -5.36 -14.57 9.26
CA TYR A 132 -6.58 -13.78 9.04
C TYR A 132 -7.21 -13.99 7.66
N ARG A 133 -6.80 -15.02 6.92
CA ARG A 133 -7.48 -15.44 5.69
C ARG A 133 -8.95 -15.77 6.01
N ASP A 134 -9.87 -15.11 5.31
CA ASP A 134 -11.32 -15.31 5.43
C ASP A 134 -11.87 -15.11 6.86
N ALA A 135 -11.15 -14.36 7.70
CA ALA A 135 -11.61 -14.00 9.03
C ALA A 135 -12.78 -12.99 8.98
N SER A 136 -13.52 -12.84 10.08
CA SER A 136 -14.58 -11.84 10.17
C SER A 136 -14.08 -10.40 10.17
N LEU A 137 -12.83 -10.17 10.60
CA LEU A 137 -12.16 -8.87 10.60
C LEU A 137 -11.80 -8.48 9.15
N PRO A 138 -12.26 -7.32 8.64
CA PRO A 138 -11.90 -6.87 7.30
C PRO A 138 -10.45 -6.34 7.24
N PHE A 139 -9.78 -6.68 6.15
CA PHE A 139 -8.43 -6.24 5.84
C PHE A 139 -8.39 -5.44 4.53
N VAL A 140 -7.54 -4.43 4.52
CA VAL A 140 -7.23 -3.62 3.34
C VAL A 140 -5.74 -3.75 3.07
N PHE A 141 -5.35 -4.15 1.87
CA PHE A 141 -3.94 -4.23 1.50
C PHE A 141 -3.53 -3.13 0.52
N CYS A 142 -2.29 -2.66 0.63
CA CYS A 142 -1.65 -1.79 -0.36
C CYS A 142 -0.18 -2.20 -0.56
N ALA A 143 0.42 -1.72 -1.65
CA ALA A 143 1.83 -1.96 -1.98
C ALA A 143 2.22 -3.44 -2.17
N ILE A 144 1.26 -4.33 -2.49
CA ILE A 144 1.58 -5.73 -2.78
C ILE A 144 2.21 -5.84 -4.16
N ASN A 145 3.44 -6.33 -4.22
CA ASN A 145 4.24 -6.26 -5.44
C ASN A 145 3.70 -7.22 -6.50
N TRP A 146 3.23 -6.66 -7.63
CA TRP A 146 2.80 -7.30 -8.88
C TRP A 146 1.59 -8.24 -8.84
N ASP A 147 1.48 -9.11 -7.85
CA ASP A 147 0.53 -10.20 -7.87
C ASP A 147 0.22 -10.68 -6.44
N ALA A 148 -0.96 -10.34 -5.94
CA ALA A 148 -1.42 -10.81 -4.64
C ALA A 148 -1.87 -12.29 -4.65
N SER A 149 -2.09 -12.89 -5.82
CA SER A 149 -2.54 -14.29 -5.93
C SER A 149 -1.47 -15.28 -5.48
N ILE A 150 -0.19 -14.87 -5.46
CA ILE A 150 0.91 -15.67 -4.88
C ILE A 150 0.71 -15.94 -3.38
N TYR A 151 -0.09 -15.11 -2.71
CA TYR A 151 -0.50 -15.30 -1.32
C TYR A 151 -1.92 -15.91 -1.21
N GLY A 152 -2.53 -16.28 -2.32
CA GLY A 152 -3.89 -16.85 -2.40
C GLY A 152 -5.02 -15.82 -2.34
N ALA A 153 -4.72 -14.53 -2.50
CA ALA A 153 -5.76 -13.49 -2.61
C ALA A 153 -6.53 -13.61 -3.95
N PRO A 154 -7.79 -13.12 -4.04
CA PRO A 154 -8.53 -12.41 -3.00
C PRO A 154 -9.09 -13.35 -1.93
N TYR A 155 -9.09 -12.89 -0.67
CA TYR A 155 -9.88 -13.48 0.41
C TYR A 155 -11.22 -12.76 0.53
N ASN A 156 -12.22 -13.43 1.12
CA ASN A 156 -13.55 -12.87 1.31
C ASN A 156 -13.55 -11.60 2.19
N ASN A 157 -12.55 -11.45 3.05
CA ASN A 157 -12.38 -10.31 3.96
C ASN A 157 -11.33 -9.31 3.50
N THR A 158 -10.87 -9.36 2.24
CA THR A 158 -9.81 -8.46 1.73
C THR A 158 -10.27 -7.60 0.56
N ALA A 159 -9.83 -6.35 0.56
CA ALA A 159 -9.79 -5.48 -0.62
C ALA A 159 -8.42 -4.79 -0.66
N GLY A 160 -7.98 -4.29 -1.82
CA GLY A 160 -6.69 -3.62 -1.85
C GLY A 160 -6.15 -3.28 -3.22
N MET A 161 -4.90 -2.82 -3.22
CA MET A 161 -4.17 -2.37 -4.41
C MET A 161 -2.83 -3.09 -4.51
N ILE A 162 -2.56 -3.64 -5.70
CA ILE A 162 -1.24 -4.14 -6.07
C ILE A 162 -0.38 -2.98 -6.58
N GLU A 163 0.92 -3.05 -6.32
CA GLU A 163 1.92 -2.16 -6.86
C GLU A 163 2.56 -2.78 -8.10
N VAL A 164 2.50 -2.05 -9.22
CA VAL A 164 3.12 -2.45 -10.49
C VAL A 164 3.99 -1.32 -10.99
N SER A 165 5.14 -1.69 -11.56
CA SER A 165 6.03 -0.69 -12.15
C SER A 165 5.50 -0.22 -13.51
N MET A 166 5.55 1.08 -13.75
CA MET A 166 5.18 1.70 -15.03
C MET A 166 6.25 1.53 -16.13
N THR A 167 6.98 0.41 -16.10
CA THR A 167 8.17 0.17 -16.95
C THR A 167 7.93 0.38 -18.45
N PRO A 168 6.82 -0.10 -19.06
CA PRO A 168 6.59 0.13 -20.49
C PRO A 168 6.50 1.62 -20.83
N ARG A 169 5.76 2.39 -20.04
CA ARG A 169 5.61 3.84 -20.25
C ARG A 169 6.92 4.58 -20.01
N LEU A 170 7.69 4.17 -19.00
CA LEU A 170 9.01 4.73 -18.75
C LEU A 170 9.95 4.47 -19.93
N ILE A 171 9.95 3.26 -20.49
CA ILE A 171 10.77 2.93 -21.65
C ILE A 171 10.34 3.73 -22.88
N ASP A 172 9.04 3.85 -23.14
CA ASP A 172 8.53 4.64 -24.26
C ASP A 172 8.90 6.11 -24.12
N PHE A 173 8.81 6.68 -22.92
CA PHE A 173 9.29 8.02 -22.63
C PHE A 173 10.80 8.17 -22.85
N LEU A 174 11.61 7.21 -22.37
CA LEU A 174 13.07 7.25 -22.54
C LEU A 174 13.51 7.16 -24.01
N LYS A 175 12.74 6.45 -24.87
CA LYS A 175 13.02 6.36 -26.32
C LYS A 175 12.97 7.71 -27.03
N GLU A 176 12.20 8.67 -26.52
CA GLU A 176 12.16 10.03 -27.10
C GLU A 176 13.52 10.74 -27.00
N TYR A 177 14.35 10.34 -26.03
CA TYR A 177 15.64 10.97 -25.73
C TYR A 177 16.83 10.06 -25.99
N SER A 178 16.62 8.76 -26.21
CA SER A 178 17.71 7.81 -26.42
C SER A 178 18.28 7.90 -27.83
N LYS A 179 19.59 7.64 -27.97
CA LYS A 179 20.27 7.49 -29.27
C LYS A 179 20.33 6.05 -29.76
N GLY A 180 19.69 5.13 -29.05
CA GLY A 180 19.71 3.70 -29.35
C GLY A 180 18.73 2.91 -28.49
N ASP A 181 18.70 1.60 -28.71
CA ASP A 181 17.59 0.73 -28.27
C ASP A 181 17.93 -0.15 -27.05
N ARG A 182 19.07 0.11 -26.39
CA ARG A 182 19.53 -0.67 -25.24
C ARG A 182 19.05 -0.04 -23.94
N VAL A 183 18.42 -0.83 -23.08
CA VAL A 183 17.99 -0.43 -21.73
C VAL A 183 18.90 -1.08 -20.70
N GLY A 184 19.43 -0.28 -19.77
CA GLY A 184 20.10 -0.76 -18.57
C GLY A 184 19.16 -0.70 -17.37
N PHE A 185 19.23 -1.70 -16.49
CA PHE A 185 18.49 -1.71 -15.23
C PHE A 185 19.50 -1.80 -14.08
N MET A 186 19.49 -0.79 -13.21
CA MET A 186 20.33 -0.72 -12.02
C MET A 186 19.42 -0.66 -10.81
N ALA A 187 19.56 -1.63 -9.91
CA ALA A 187 18.72 -1.78 -8.73
C ALA A 187 19.53 -2.36 -7.57
N GLY A 188 18.92 -2.41 -6.38
CA GLY A 188 19.52 -3.06 -5.23
C GLY A 188 19.59 -4.58 -5.40
N ASN A 189 20.39 -5.24 -4.55
CA ASN A 189 20.37 -6.71 -4.46
C ASN A 189 19.31 -7.14 -3.44
N THR A 190 18.03 -6.99 -3.79
CA THR A 190 16.91 -7.30 -2.90
C THR A 190 15.89 -8.21 -3.56
N THR A 191 15.11 -8.94 -2.76
CA THR A 191 14.02 -9.80 -3.26
C THR A 191 13.04 -9.04 -4.15
N THR A 192 12.72 -7.79 -3.82
CA THR A 192 11.84 -6.94 -4.63
C THR A 192 12.45 -6.61 -6.00
N ASP A 193 13.74 -6.28 -6.04
CA ASP A 193 14.43 -5.94 -7.28
C ASP A 193 14.56 -7.14 -8.23
N TRP A 194 14.83 -8.32 -7.67
CA TRP A 194 14.80 -9.58 -8.43
C TRP A 194 13.40 -9.90 -8.96
N LYS A 195 12.37 -9.73 -8.12
CA LYS A 195 10.96 -9.86 -8.55
C LYS A 195 10.65 -8.91 -9.70
N ASN A 196 11.06 -7.63 -9.62
CA ASN A 196 10.87 -6.66 -10.70
C ASN A 196 11.50 -7.14 -12.02
N ALA A 197 12.74 -7.61 -12.00
CA ALA A 197 13.41 -8.12 -13.20
C ALA A 197 12.67 -9.32 -13.82
N GLU A 198 12.16 -10.24 -12.99
CA GLU A 198 11.36 -11.38 -13.46
C GLU A 198 10.05 -10.93 -14.10
N TYR A 199 9.34 -9.98 -13.49
CA TYR A 199 8.09 -9.45 -14.03
C TYR A 199 8.30 -8.65 -15.32
N TYR A 200 9.41 -7.92 -15.46
CA TYR A 200 9.76 -7.25 -16.72
C TYR A 200 9.95 -8.24 -17.86
N LYS A 201 10.58 -9.37 -17.60
CA LYS A 201 10.71 -10.46 -18.57
C LYS A 201 9.35 -11.08 -18.89
N LYS A 202 8.58 -11.42 -17.85
CA LYS A 202 7.29 -12.13 -17.99
C LYS A 202 6.21 -11.30 -18.70
N LEU A 203 6.09 -10.02 -18.35
CA LEU A 203 4.99 -9.17 -18.82
C LEU A 203 5.35 -8.32 -20.03
N PHE A 204 6.61 -7.94 -20.18
CA PHE A 204 7.04 -6.97 -21.19
C PHE A 204 8.11 -7.52 -22.14
N ASN A 205 8.50 -8.78 -21.98
CA ASN A 205 9.55 -9.43 -22.79
C ASN A 205 10.90 -8.69 -22.73
N ILE A 206 11.21 -8.06 -21.60
CA ILE A 206 12.47 -7.36 -21.36
C ILE A 206 13.39 -8.29 -20.57
N SER A 207 14.52 -8.69 -21.17
CA SER A 207 15.52 -9.53 -20.50
C SER A 207 16.79 -8.75 -20.23
N PHE A 208 17.36 -8.93 -19.04
CA PHE A 208 18.63 -8.33 -18.62
C PHE A 208 19.73 -9.39 -18.62
N THR A 209 20.91 -9.01 -19.07
CA THR A 209 22.13 -9.83 -18.98
C THR A 209 22.97 -9.30 -17.82
N SER A 210 23.40 -10.20 -16.93
CA SER A 210 24.33 -9.92 -15.83
C SER A 210 25.79 -9.98 -16.27
#